data_AF-A0A7W1GSB9-F1
#
_entry.id   AF-A0A7W1GSB9-F1
#
_cell.length_a   1.000
_cell.length_b   1.000
_cell.length_c   1.000
_cell.angle_alpha   90.00
_cell.angle_beta   90.00
_cell.angle_gamma   90.00
#
_symmetry.space_group_name_H-M   'P 1'
#
loop_
_entity.id
_entity.type
_entity.pdbx_description
1 polymer ?
#
loop_
_entity_poly.entity_id
_entity_poly.type
_entity_poly.pdbx_seq_one_letter_code
_entity_poly.pdbx_strand_id
1 'polypeptide(L)'
;MSLKTAFKAFYKAFKDPIKGQQFVDDKQPKQVETNDATHLRLLSYLQQTGRLIDFLKEDISSYTDTQVGSAVRKIHQDCRQVLEDLVTIRPLKDENEGATVQVPKGYNPSEIKIIGKVKGEPPFSGILIHRGWKAHKRSLPKRVGEQTIDVISPAEIEIK
;
A
#
# COMPACT_ATOMS: atom_id res chain seq x y z
N MET A 1 27.10 1.13 36.68
CA MET A 1 26.23 0.88 37.85
C MET A 1 26.41 -0.58 38.27
N SER A 2 26.78 -0.82 39.53
CA SER A 2 27.14 -2.16 40.01
C SER A 2 25.92 -3.08 40.13
N LEU A 3 26.07 -4.37 39.81
CA LEU A 3 25.04 -5.43 39.93
C LEU A 3 24.33 -5.42 41.30
N LYS A 4 25.04 -4.99 42.36
CA LYS A 4 24.52 -4.87 43.72
C LYS A 4 23.40 -3.82 43.85
N THR A 5 23.42 -2.77 43.04
CA THR A 5 22.42 -1.70 43.05
C THR A 5 21.10 -2.17 42.43
N ALA A 6 21.17 -3.00 41.38
CA ALA A 6 19.99 -3.54 40.69
C ALA A 6 19.20 -4.53 41.58
N PHE A 7 19.90 -5.42 42.30
CA PHE A 7 19.24 -6.35 43.23
C PHE A 7 18.57 -5.65 44.42
N LYS A 8 19.18 -4.57 44.92
CA LYS A 8 18.61 -3.78 46.02
C LYS A 8 17.35 -3.02 45.59
N ALA A 9 17.32 -2.54 44.34
CA ALA A 9 16.12 -1.93 43.75
C ALA A 9 14.99 -2.94 43.61
N PHE A 10 15.30 -4.17 43.17
CA PHE A 10 14.33 -5.25 43.01
C PHE A 10 13.70 -5.68 44.35
N TYR A 11 14.52 -5.85 45.40
CA TYR A 11 14.03 -6.19 46.73
C TYR A 11 13.19 -5.07 47.37
N LYS A 12 13.52 -3.80 47.07
CA LYS A 12 12.75 -2.65 47.54
C LYS A 12 11.38 -2.53 46.85
N ALA A 13 11.30 -2.87 45.57
CA ALA A 13 10.04 -2.92 44.82
C ALA A 13 9.11 -4.05 45.32
N PHE A 14 9.67 -5.18 45.79
CA PHE A 14 8.89 -6.28 46.37
C PHE A 14 8.32 -5.96 47.76
N LYS A 15 8.99 -5.10 48.55
CA LYS A 15 8.54 -4.68 49.88
C LYS A 15 7.50 -3.55 49.88
N ASP A 16 7.53 -2.67 48.87
CA ASP A 16 6.61 -1.54 48.72
C ASP A 16 5.83 -1.65 47.39
N PRO A 17 4.74 -2.43 47.31
CA PRO A 17 3.95 -2.59 46.08
C PRO A 17 3.40 -1.26 45.51
N ILE A 18 3.19 -0.26 46.38
CA ILE A 18 2.73 1.09 46.00
C ILE A 18 3.80 1.85 45.18
N LYS A 19 5.10 1.65 45.47
CA LYS A 19 6.19 2.27 44.67
C LYS A 19 6.44 1.52 43.37
N GLY A 20 6.19 0.21 43.35
CA GLY A 20 6.23 -0.59 42.12
C GLY A 20 5.23 -0.08 41.09
N GLN A 21 4.01 0.27 41.51
CA GLN A 21 2.98 0.84 40.64
C GLN A 21 3.42 2.17 39.97
N GLN A 22 4.11 3.05 40.70
CA GLN A 22 4.59 4.33 40.16
C GLN A 22 5.65 4.19 39.06
N PHE A 23 6.41 3.08 39.01
CA PHE A 23 7.35 2.81 37.91
C PHE A 23 6.68 2.25 36.65
N VAL A 24 5.45 1.74 36.77
CA VAL A 24 4.70 1.16 35.65
C VAL A 24 3.84 2.23 34.97
N ASP A 25 3.32 3.20 35.74
CA ASP A 25 2.44 4.25 35.21
C ASP A 25 3.14 5.27 34.29
N ASP A 26 4.43 5.52 34.49
CA ASP A 26 5.19 6.54 33.71
C ASP A 26 5.66 6.04 32.32
N LYS A 27 5.29 4.80 31.97
CA LYS A 27 5.55 4.19 30.66
C LYS A 27 4.29 3.61 30.04
N GLN A 28 3.18 4.33 30.08
CA GLN A 28 2.18 4.12 29.04
C GLN A 28 2.84 4.48 27.71
N PRO A 29 3.01 3.54 26.76
CA PRO A 29 3.47 3.90 25.43
C PRO A 29 2.43 4.86 24.87
N LYS A 30 2.79 6.15 24.73
CA LYS A 30 2.02 7.09 23.92
C LYS A 30 1.75 6.36 22.61
N GLN A 31 0.48 6.12 22.30
CA GLN A 31 0.08 5.64 21.00
C GLN A 31 0.59 6.67 20.01
N VAL A 32 1.74 6.39 19.40
CA VAL A 32 2.21 7.16 18.26
C VAL A 32 1.19 6.84 17.20
N GLU A 33 0.32 7.80 16.87
CA GLU A 33 -0.51 7.72 15.68
C GLU A 33 0.44 7.46 14.52
N THR A 34 0.51 6.21 14.07
CA THR A 34 1.29 5.84 12.91
C THR A 34 0.51 6.37 11.72
N ASN A 35 0.80 7.60 11.33
CA ASN A 35 0.21 8.20 10.16
C ASN A 35 0.73 7.42 8.93
N ASP A 36 -0.12 6.55 8.37
CA ASP A 36 0.26 5.62 7.31
C ASP A 36 0.33 6.33 5.94
N ALA A 37 1.47 6.98 5.69
CA ALA A 37 1.77 7.66 4.43
C ALA A 37 2.26 6.70 3.32
N THR A 38 2.01 5.38 3.43
CA THR A 38 2.47 4.37 2.44
C THR A 38 1.95 4.64 1.03
N HIS A 39 0.74 5.19 0.90
CA HIS A 39 0.15 5.57 -0.39
C HIS A 39 0.91 6.71 -1.08
N LEU A 40 1.28 7.77 -0.34
CA LEU A 40 2.09 8.88 -0.87
C LEU A 40 3.48 8.41 -1.31
N ARG A 41 4.08 7.48 -0.56
CA ARG A 41 5.35 6.87 -0.95
C ARG A 41 5.26 6.09 -2.25
N LEU A 42 4.21 5.31 -2.46
CA LEU A 42 4.02 4.63 -3.76
C LEU A 42 3.89 5.64 -4.90
N LEU A 43 3.12 6.71 -4.69
CA LEU A 43 2.99 7.81 -5.65
C LEU A 43 4.32 8.50 -5.94
N SER A 44 5.20 8.68 -4.94
CA SER A 44 6.52 9.30 -5.16
C SER A 44 7.38 8.46 -6.09
N TYR A 45 7.42 7.14 -5.93
CA TYR A 45 8.18 6.26 -6.83
C TYR A 45 7.63 6.28 -8.28
N LEU A 46 6.30 6.25 -8.41
CA LEU A 46 5.64 6.32 -9.72
C LEU A 46 5.87 7.67 -10.41
N GLN A 47 5.93 8.76 -9.65
CA GLN A 47 6.26 10.07 -10.17
C GLN A 47 7.73 10.20 -10.57
N GLN A 48 8.65 9.83 -9.68
CA GLN A 48 10.10 9.98 -9.90
C GLN A 48 10.60 9.20 -11.12
N THR A 49 10.08 8.00 -11.35
CA THR A 49 10.53 7.16 -12.46
C THR A 49 9.64 7.31 -13.68
N GLY A 50 8.32 7.37 -13.49
CA GLY A 50 7.35 7.26 -14.58
C GLY A 50 6.59 8.54 -14.95
N ARG A 51 6.75 9.63 -14.19
CA ARG A 51 6.00 10.89 -14.38
C ARG A 51 4.48 10.70 -14.37
N LEU A 52 3.99 9.74 -13.59
CA LEU A 52 2.57 9.38 -13.56
C LEU A 52 1.66 10.56 -13.20
N ILE A 53 2.04 11.34 -12.19
CA ILE A 53 1.22 12.45 -11.70
C ILE A 53 1.19 13.55 -12.75
N ASP A 54 2.33 13.89 -13.36
CA ASP A 54 2.38 14.86 -14.46
C ASP A 54 1.43 14.44 -15.59
N PHE A 55 1.52 13.18 -16.03
CA PHE A 55 0.71 12.67 -17.12
C PHE A 55 -0.80 12.72 -16.83
N LEU A 56 -1.22 12.38 -15.60
CA LEU A 56 -2.63 12.41 -15.23
C LEU A 56 -3.17 13.83 -14.96
N LYS A 57 -2.28 14.79 -14.69
CA LYS A 57 -2.64 16.19 -14.41
C LYS A 57 -2.56 17.08 -15.64
N GLU A 58 -1.91 16.62 -16.71
CA GLU A 58 -1.87 17.29 -18.01
C GLU A 58 -3.24 17.23 -18.70
N ASP A 59 -3.69 18.36 -19.24
CA ASP A 59 -4.87 18.39 -20.12
C ASP A 59 -4.49 17.92 -21.52
N ILE A 60 -4.82 16.66 -21.82
CA ILE A 60 -4.48 16.07 -23.11
C ILE A 60 -5.50 16.36 -24.23
N SER A 61 -6.57 17.13 -23.97
CA SER A 61 -7.69 17.31 -24.91
C SER A 61 -7.30 17.95 -26.24
N SER A 62 -6.25 18.78 -26.25
CA SER A 62 -5.74 19.46 -27.43
C SER A 62 -4.73 18.65 -28.26
N TYR A 63 -4.27 17.51 -27.73
CA TYR A 63 -3.25 16.69 -28.38
C TYR A 63 -3.88 15.65 -29.31
N THR A 64 -3.19 15.34 -30.39
CA THR A 64 -3.58 14.24 -31.28
C THR A 64 -3.20 12.88 -30.68
N ASP A 65 -3.88 11.81 -31.10
CA ASP A 65 -3.54 10.43 -30.70
C ASP A 65 -2.08 10.08 -30.95
N THR A 66 -1.49 10.61 -32.03
CA THR A 66 -0.07 10.39 -32.36
C THR A 66 0.85 11.06 -31.34
N GLN A 67 0.54 12.29 -30.93
CA GLN A 67 1.32 13.01 -29.92
C GLN A 67 1.22 12.32 -28.56
N VAL A 68 0.00 11.97 -28.13
CA VAL A 68 -0.21 11.23 -26.87
C VAL A 68 0.51 9.88 -26.93
N GLY A 69 0.33 9.13 -28.02
CA GLY A 69 0.98 7.84 -28.24
C GLY A 69 2.50 7.89 -28.26
N SER A 70 3.09 9.01 -28.69
CA SER A 70 4.55 9.20 -28.69
C SER A 70 5.13 9.35 -27.27
N ALA A 71 4.43 10.05 -26.39
CA ALA A 71 4.89 10.30 -25.01
C ALA A 71 4.50 9.16 -24.05
N VAL A 72 3.27 8.65 -24.14
CA VAL A 72 2.69 7.74 -23.13
C VAL A 72 3.38 6.39 -23.06
N ARG A 73 3.99 5.90 -24.15
CA ARG A 73 4.65 4.59 -24.17
C ARG A 73 5.78 4.50 -23.13
N LYS A 74 6.59 5.56 -23.00
CA LYS A 74 7.68 5.60 -22.03
C LYS A 74 7.14 5.71 -20.61
N ILE A 75 6.21 6.64 -20.36
CA ILE A 75 5.49 6.80 -19.08
C ILE A 75 4.89 5.47 -18.62
N HIS A 76 4.18 4.78 -19.50
CA HIS A 76 3.57 3.47 -19.23
C HIS A 76 4.62 2.41 -18.89
N GLN A 77 5.70 2.30 -19.69
CA GLN A 77 6.78 1.34 -19.44
C GLN A 77 7.42 1.57 -18.07
N ASP A 78 7.73 2.81 -17.74
CA ASP A 78 8.42 3.17 -16.50
C ASP A 78 7.50 2.96 -15.28
N CYS A 79 6.23 3.36 -15.35
CA CYS A 79 5.26 3.11 -14.29
C CYS A 79 5.03 1.60 -14.08
N ARG A 80 4.96 0.83 -15.17
CA ARG A 80 4.85 -0.63 -15.10
C ARG A 80 6.05 -1.23 -14.38
N GLN A 81 7.26 -0.78 -14.69
CA GLN A 81 8.47 -1.27 -14.04
C GLN A 81 8.44 -1.01 -12.53
N VAL A 82 8.06 0.20 -12.11
CA VAL A 82 7.90 0.54 -10.69
C VAL A 82 6.90 -0.39 -10.00
N LEU A 83 5.76 -0.67 -10.62
CA LEU A 83 4.76 -1.59 -10.06
C LEU A 83 5.29 -3.02 -9.96
N GLU A 84 5.99 -3.52 -10.98
CA GLU A 84 6.61 -4.84 -10.96
C GLU A 84 7.64 -4.97 -9.85
N ASP A 85 8.48 -3.95 -9.66
CA ASP A 85 9.56 -3.97 -8.68
C ASP A 85 9.06 -3.83 -7.24
N LEU A 86 8.06 -2.99 -6.98
CA LEU A 86 7.64 -2.65 -5.62
C LEU A 86 6.47 -3.50 -5.13
N VAL A 87 5.53 -3.85 -6.01
CA VAL A 87 4.24 -4.47 -5.64
C VAL A 87 3.95 -5.77 -6.40
N THR A 88 4.45 -5.96 -7.62
CA THR A 88 4.18 -7.14 -8.46
C THR A 88 2.69 -7.52 -8.48
N ILE A 89 1.93 -6.92 -9.39
CA ILE A 89 0.48 -7.14 -9.47
C ILE A 89 0.19 -8.26 -10.47
N ARG A 90 -0.63 -9.24 -10.08
CA ARG A 90 -1.04 -10.36 -10.95
C ARG A 90 -2.56 -10.53 -10.88
N PRO A 91 -3.18 -11.13 -11.90
CA PRO A 91 -4.63 -11.30 -11.88
C PRO A 91 -5.06 -12.27 -10.76
N LEU A 92 -6.30 -12.11 -10.28
CA LEU A 92 -6.92 -13.07 -9.35
C LEU A 92 -7.44 -14.32 -10.08
N LYS A 93 -7.81 -14.15 -11.35
CA LYS A 93 -8.29 -15.19 -12.25
C LYS A 93 -7.42 -15.21 -13.51
N ASP A 94 -6.91 -16.39 -13.85
CA ASP A 94 -6.03 -16.57 -15.01
C ASP A 94 -6.81 -16.66 -16.32
N GLU A 95 -8.12 -16.92 -16.24
CA GLU A 95 -9.02 -16.93 -17.38
C GLU A 95 -9.13 -15.54 -18.02
N ASN A 96 -9.31 -15.51 -19.34
CA ASN A 96 -9.54 -14.25 -20.06
C ASN A 96 -10.90 -13.64 -19.68
N GLU A 97 -10.96 -12.32 -19.66
CA GLU A 97 -12.22 -11.61 -19.58
C GLU A 97 -13.11 -12.00 -20.78
N GLY A 98 -14.38 -12.28 -20.52
CA GLY A 98 -15.32 -12.89 -21.48
C GLY A 98 -15.43 -14.41 -21.41
N ALA A 99 -14.53 -15.11 -20.70
CA ALA A 99 -14.63 -16.55 -20.53
C ALA A 99 -15.76 -16.94 -19.55
N THR A 100 -16.38 -18.10 -19.79
CA THR A 100 -17.29 -18.73 -18.83
C THR A 100 -16.48 -19.30 -17.66
N VAL A 101 -16.83 -18.90 -16.44
CA VAL A 101 -16.19 -19.35 -15.21
C VAL A 101 -17.22 -19.90 -14.23
N GLN A 102 -16.81 -20.85 -13.39
CA GLN A 102 -17.60 -21.32 -12.27
C GLN A 102 -17.14 -20.65 -10.98
N VAL A 103 -18.09 -20.22 -10.17
CA VAL A 103 -17.84 -19.75 -8.81
C VAL A 103 -18.31 -20.84 -7.84
N PRO A 104 -17.40 -21.48 -7.11
CA PRO A 104 -17.74 -22.60 -6.24
C PRO A 104 -18.55 -22.14 -5.01
N LYS A 105 -19.21 -23.10 -4.35
CA LYS A 105 -19.77 -22.89 -3.01
C LYS A 105 -18.65 -22.55 -2.04
N GLY A 106 -18.88 -21.55 -1.18
CA GLY A 106 -17.87 -21.07 -0.22
C GLY A 106 -16.79 -20.16 -0.81
N TYR A 107 -17.03 -19.54 -1.97
CA TYR A 107 -16.10 -18.54 -2.52
C TYR A 107 -15.86 -17.37 -1.56
N ASN A 108 -14.68 -16.75 -1.66
CA ASN A 108 -14.33 -15.57 -0.85
C ASN A 108 -14.93 -14.29 -1.45
N PRO A 109 -15.87 -13.60 -0.77
CA PRO A 109 -16.48 -12.36 -1.29
C PRO A 109 -15.50 -11.18 -1.42
N SER A 110 -14.35 -11.23 -0.74
CA SER A 110 -13.28 -10.24 -0.90
C SER A 110 -12.46 -10.44 -2.18
N GLU A 111 -12.51 -11.62 -2.80
CA GLU A 111 -11.79 -11.93 -4.06
C GLU A 111 -12.72 -12.01 -5.27
N ILE A 112 -13.98 -12.43 -5.09
CA ILE A 112 -14.95 -12.58 -6.17
C ILE A 112 -16.21 -11.78 -5.84
N LYS A 113 -16.48 -10.76 -6.66
CA LYS A 113 -17.73 -10.01 -6.63
C LYS A 113 -18.69 -10.56 -7.68
N ILE A 114 -19.84 -11.08 -7.23
CA ILE A 114 -20.91 -11.52 -8.13
C ILE A 114 -21.74 -10.30 -8.55
N ILE A 115 -21.98 -10.16 -9.86
CA ILE A 115 -22.73 -9.05 -10.46
C ILE A 115 -23.93 -9.64 -11.19
N GLY A 116 -25.10 -9.01 -11.04
CA GLY A 116 -26.34 -9.38 -11.73
C GLY A 116 -27.39 -10.03 -10.82
N LYS A 117 -28.41 -10.64 -11.44
CA LYS A 117 -29.51 -11.31 -10.72
C LYS A 117 -29.07 -12.71 -10.29
N VAL A 118 -28.57 -12.81 -9.07
CA VAL A 118 -28.23 -14.08 -8.45
C VAL A 118 -29.50 -14.76 -7.95
N LYS A 119 -29.77 -15.98 -8.42
CA LYS A 119 -30.84 -16.84 -7.91
C LYS A 119 -30.24 -18.18 -7.50
N GLY A 120 -30.72 -18.72 -6.38
CA GLY A 120 -30.24 -19.98 -5.84
C GLY A 120 -28.91 -19.85 -5.09
N GLU A 121 -28.34 -20.99 -4.74
CA GLU A 121 -27.04 -21.10 -4.06
C GLU A 121 -25.93 -21.45 -5.06
N PRO A 122 -24.66 -21.14 -4.75
CA PRO A 122 -23.56 -21.59 -5.58
C PRO A 122 -23.46 -23.13 -5.62
N PRO A 123 -22.83 -23.72 -6.65
CA PRO A 123 -21.96 -23.05 -7.61
C PRO A 123 -22.71 -22.18 -8.63
N PHE A 124 -22.17 -21.00 -8.90
CA PHE A 124 -22.68 -20.13 -9.95
C PHE A 124 -21.87 -20.33 -11.24
N SER A 125 -22.53 -20.18 -12.38
CA SER A 125 -21.88 -20.08 -13.69
C SER A 125 -22.11 -18.70 -14.26
N GLY A 126 -21.06 -18.05 -14.75
CA GLY A 126 -21.13 -16.70 -15.28
C GLY A 126 -19.96 -16.37 -16.20
N ILE A 127 -19.97 -15.15 -16.73
CA ILE A 127 -18.89 -14.63 -17.56
C ILE A 127 -17.95 -13.80 -16.69
N LEU A 128 -16.64 -14.05 -16.80
CA LEU A 128 -15.64 -13.24 -16.13
C LEU A 128 -15.58 -11.85 -16.78
N ILE A 129 -16.09 -10.83 -16.08
CA ILE A 129 -16.09 -9.45 -16.61
C ILE A 129 -14.77 -8.73 -16.38
N HIS A 130 -14.17 -8.92 -15.19
CA HIS A 130 -12.88 -8.38 -14.85
C HIS A 130 -12.12 -9.40 -14.00
N ARG A 131 -10.89 -9.73 -14.38
CA ARG A 131 -10.10 -10.81 -13.73
C ARG A 131 -9.62 -10.49 -12.31
N GLY A 132 -9.79 -9.24 -11.89
CA GLY A 132 -9.31 -8.75 -10.59
C GLY A 132 -7.78 -8.65 -10.55
N TRP A 133 -7.27 -8.05 -9.48
CA TRP A 133 -5.84 -7.85 -9.29
C TRP A 133 -5.44 -8.17 -7.85
N LYS A 134 -4.33 -8.87 -7.67
CA LYS A 134 -3.75 -9.22 -6.38
C LYS A 134 -2.29 -8.80 -6.33
N ALA A 135 -1.93 -8.07 -5.28
CA ALA A 135 -0.54 -7.79 -4.97
C ALA A 135 0.16 -9.09 -4.54
N HIS A 136 1.13 -9.53 -5.32
CA HIS A 136 1.95 -10.70 -5.01
C HIS A 136 3.21 -10.34 -4.22
N LYS A 137 3.70 -9.10 -4.39
CA LYS A 137 4.82 -8.54 -3.63
C LYS A 137 4.36 -7.29 -2.88
N ARG A 138 4.98 -7.02 -1.73
CA ARG A 138 4.71 -5.80 -0.95
C ARG A 138 6.04 -5.30 -0.39
N SER A 139 6.87 -4.79 -1.27
CA SER A 139 8.27 -4.45 -0.99
C SER A 139 8.56 -2.96 -0.91
N LEU A 140 7.53 -2.14 -0.68
CA LEU A 140 7.69 -0.69 -0.57
C LEU A 140 8.64 -0.35 0.61
N PRO A 141 9.82 0.25 0.37
CA PRO A 141 10.87 0.42 1.39
C PRO A 141 10.41 1.30 2.54
N LYS A 142 10.36 0.78 3.78
CA LYS A 142 9.99 1.56 4.96
C LYS A 142 11.01 2.68 5.18
N ARG A 143 10.54 3.88 5.52
CA ARG A 143 11.41 4.98 5.96
C ARG A 143 11.37 5.05 7.48
N VAL A 144 12.53 5.10 8.11
CA VAL A 144 12.68 5.12 9.57
C VAL A 144 12.65 6.58 10.03
N GLY A 145 11.78 6.89 10.99
CA GLY A 145 11.76 8.21 11.63
C GLY A 145 11.15 9.35 10.80
N GLU A 146 10.47 9.04 9.69
CA GLU A 146 9.82 10.07 8.89
C GLU A 146 8.48 10.48 9.48
N GLN A 147 8.35 11.77 9.79
CA GLN A 147 7.05 12.43 9.91
C GLN A 147 6.36 12.36 8.54
N THR A 148 5.03 12.37 8.51
CA THR A 148 4.28 12.44 7.25
C THR A 148 4.79 13.59 6.39
N ILE A 149 5.36 13.27 5.23
CA ILE A 149 5.78 14.26 4.25
C ILE A 149 4.68 14.35 3.20
N ASP A 150 3.97 15.49 3.17
CA ASP A 150 2.91 15.77 2.20
C ASP A 150 3.46 16.07 0.78
N VAL A 151 4.78 16.25 0.67
CA VAL A 151 5.48 16.52 -0.59
C VAL A 151 5.81 15.20 -1.31
N ILE A 152 5.11 14.94 -2.41
CA ILE A 152 5.32 13.75 -3.26
C ILE A 152 6.55 13.89 -4.16
N SER A 153 6.75 15.08 -4.74
CA SER A 153 7.91 15.45 -5.55
C SER A 153 8.28 16.89 -5.26
N PRO A 154 9.55 17.21 -4.98
CA PRO A 154 9.98 18.60 -4.79
C PRO A 154 9.84 19.39 -6.10
N ALA A 155 9.67 20.71 -5.98
CA ALA A 155 9.85 21.60 -7.11
C ALA A 155 11.35 21.70 -7.44
N GLU A 156 11.70 21.54 -8.72
CA GLU A 156 13.07 21.68 -9.21
C GLU A 156 13.26 23.09 -9.77
N ILE A 157 14.22 23.83 -9.22
CA ILE A 157 14.51 25.23 -9.57
C ILE A 157 15.96 25.30 -10.05
N GLU A 158 16.16 25.68 -11.30
CA GLU A 158 17.48 25.98 -11.86
C GLU A 158 17.88 27.41 -11.47
N ILE A 159 19.04 27.57 -10.82
CA ILE A 159 19.63 28.88 -10.51
C ILE A 159 20.54 29.30 -11.67
N LYS A 160 20.36 30.53 -12.14
CA LYS A 160 21.17 31.15 -13.20
C LYS A 160 22.19 32.12 -12.63
#